data_AF-A0A427XNC1-F1
#
_entry.id   AF-A0A427XNC1-F1
#
_cell.length_a   1.000
_cell.length_b   1.000
_cell.length_c   1.000
_cell.angle_alpha   90.00
_cell.angle_beta   90.00
_cell.angle_gamma   90.00
#
_symmetry.space_group_name_H-M   'P 1'
#
loop_
_entity.id
_entity.type
_entity.pdbx_description
1 polymer ?
#
loop_
_entity_poly.entity_id
_entity_poly.type
_entity_poly.pdbx_seq_one_letter_code
_entity_poly.pdbx_strand_id
1 'polypeptide(L)'
;MFTKVTLLAALAAAANALTISTPASLVECQPVQLSWTDGTAPYYPSIIPGGEASSAALVTFDTQSATTYTWTVNLASGTNV
;
A
#
# COMPACT_ATOMS: atom_id res chain seq x y z
N MET A 1 -18.00 26.46 46.04
CA MET A 1 -16.76 26.11 45.33
C MET A 1 -17.09 25.04 44.31
N PHE A 2 -17.06 25.35 43.02
CA PHE A 2 -17.47 24.44 41.95
C PHE A 2 -16.24 23.73 41.37
N THR A 3 -16.06 22.45 41.72
CA THR A 3 -14.98 21.59 41.22
C THR A 3 -15.22 21.29 39.75
N LYS A 4 -14.35 21.81 38.88
CA LYS A 4 -14.36 21.54 37.44
C LYS A 4 -13.83 20.13 37.21
N VAL A 5 -14.70 19.22 36.79
CA VAL A 5 -14.31 17.88 36.33
C VAL A 5 -13.88 18.02 34.87
N THR A 6 -12.56 18.00 34.63
CA THR A 6 -11.99 17.90 33.27
C THR A 6 -12.05 16.45 32.81
N LEU A 7 -12.89 16.19 31.81
CA LEU A 7 -12.98 14.91 31.12
C LEU A 7 -11.81 14.81 30.12
N LEU A 8 -10.82 13.95 30.40
CA LEU A 8 -9.80 13.58 29.41
C LEU A 8 -10.41 12.56 28.45
N ALA A 9 -10.80 13.00 27.26
CA ALA A 9 -11.16 12.08 26.18
C ALA A 9 -9.90 11.40 25.65
N ALA A 10 -9.75 10.10 25.91
CA ALA A 10 -8.72 9.28 25.29
C ALA A 10 -9.10 9.05 23.82
N LEU A 11 -8.45 9.73 22.88
CA LEU A 11 -8.50 9.36 21.47
C LEU A 11 -7.65 8.10 21.29
N ALA A 12 -8.29 6.93 21.29
CA ALA A 12 -7.68 5.72 20.76
C ALA A 12 -7.54 5.92 19.24
N ALA A 13 -6.34 6.29 18.77
CA ALA A 13 -6.03 6.25 17.35
C ALA A 13 -6.07 4.77 16.94
N ALA A 14 -7.12 4.36 16.22
CA ALA A 14 -7.11 3.10 15.50
C ALA A 14 -5.96 3.17 14.50
N ALA A 15 -4.88 2.43 14.74
CA ALA A 15 -3.82 2.25 13.76
C ALA A 15 -4.39 1.36 12.65
N ASN A 16 -5.02 1.98 11.65
CA ASN A 16 -5.42 1.26 10.45
C ASN A 16 -4.13 0.83 9.74
N ALA A 17 -3.86 -0.47 9.74
CA ALA A 17 -2.72 -1.03 9.02
C ALA A 17 -2.93 -0.81 7.52
N LEU A 18 -1.90 -0.33 6.82
CA LEU A 18 -1.90 -0.24 5.36
C LEU A 18 -2.20 -1.62 4.78
N THR A 19 -3.25 -1.73 3.97
CA THR A 19 -3.58 -2.99 3.29
C THR A 19 -3.29 -2.86 1.80
N ILE A 20 -2.65 -3.87 1.21
CA ILE A 20 -2.34 -3.92 -0.22
C ILE A 20 -3.26 -4.95 -0.89
N SER A 21 -4.02 -4.52 -1.90
CA SER A 21 -4.85 -5.42 -2.70
C SER A 21 -4.03 -5.95 -3.88
N THR A 22 -3.31 -7.04 -3.65
CA THR A 22 -2.50 -7.70 -4.68
C THR A 22 -3.42 -8.42 -5.68
N PRO A 23 -3.36 -8.09 -6.99
CA PRO A 23 -4.09 -8.82 -8.01
C PRO A 23 -3.66 -10.29 -8.06
N ALA A 24 -4.61 -11.21 -8.23
CA ALA A 24 -4.31 -12.66 -8.26
C ALA A 24 -3.45 -13.09 -9.45
N SER A 25 -3.45 -12.32 -10.54
CA SER A 25 -2.70 -12.61 -11.76
C SER A 25 -2.34 -11.34 -12.51
N LEU A 26 -1.16 -11.33 -13.10
CA LEU A 26 -0.66 -10.26 -13.96
C LEU A 26 -0.42 -10.81 -15.37
N VAL A 27 -0.75 -10.03 -16.40
CA VAL A 27 -0.49 -10.39 -17.80
C VAL A 27 0.51 -9.39 -18.36
N GLU A 28 1.61 -9.89 -18.92
CA GLU A 28 2.65 -9.08 -19.53
C GLU A 28 2.06 -8.15 -20.61
N CYS A 29 2.56 -6.91 -20.65
CA CYS A 29 2.10 -5.83 -21.54
C CYS A 29 0.62 -5.43 -21.40
N GLN A 30 -0.09 -5.88 -20.36
CA GLN A 30 -1.46 -5.45 -20.07
C GLN A 30 -1.50 -4.46 -18.90
N PRO A 31 -2.47 -3.52 -18.91
CA PRO A 31 -2.70 -2.63 -17.78
C PRO A 31 -3.33 -3.40 -16.61
N VAL A 32 -2.84 -3.14 -15.40
CA VAL A 32 -3.44 -3.58 -14.14
C VAL A 32 -3.60 -2.40 -13.20
N GLN A 33 -4.67 -2.39 -12.40
CA GLN A 33 -4.84 -1.42 -11.32
C GLN A 33 -4.27 -2.02 -10.02
N LEU A 34 -3.27 -1.36 -9.46
CA LEU A 34 -2.79 -1.56 -8.10
C LEU A 34 -3.65 -0.71 -7.16
N SER A 35 -3.99 -1.24 -6.00
CA SER A 35 -4.75 -0.50 -4.99
C SER A 35 -4.34 -0.88 -3.58
N TRP A 36 -4.45 0.08 -2.68
CA TRP A 36 -4.22 -0.08 -1.24
C TRP A 36 -5.24 0.72 -0.46
N THR A 37 -5.40 0.42 0.82
CA THR A 37 -6.24 1.21 1.74
C THR A 37 -5.45 1.60 2.96
N ASP A 38 -5.91 2.68 3.61
CA ASP A 38 -5.30 3.21 4.83
C ASP A 38 -3.86 3.72 4.59
N GLY A 39 -3.15 4.02 5.68
CA GLY A 39 -1.88 4.73 5.63
C GLY A 39 -2.05 6.24 5.38
N THR A 40 -0.93 6.93 5.20
CA THR A 40 -0.90 8.37 4.98
C THR A 40 0.13 8.66 3.89
N ALA A 41 -0.28 9.44 2.89
CA ALA A 41 0.60 9.85 1.81
C ALA A 41 1.83 10.63 2.35
N PRO A 42 2.97 10.60 1.65
CA PRO A 42 3.21 9.96 0.35
C PRO A 42 3.40 8.43 0.45
N TYR A 43 2.84 7.71 -0.52
CA TYR A 43 3.03 6.27 -0.68
C TYR A 43 4.20 5.99 -1.63
N TYR A 44 4.93 4.91 -1.35
CA TYR A 44 6.09 4.46 -2.14
C TYR A 44 5.87 3.02 -2.60
N PRO A 45 4.95 2.77 -3.55
CA PRO A 45 4.65 1.41 -3.97
C PRO A 45 5.84 0.80 -4.74
N SER A 46 6.05 -0.48 -4.54
CA SER A 46 7.04 -1.29 -5.24
C SER A 46 6.54 -2.71 -5.42
N ILE A 47 7.08 -3.40 -6.42
CA ILE A 47 6.85 -4.83 -6.66
C ILE A 47 8.10 -5.57 -6.24
N ILE A 48 7.95 -6.57 -5.37
CA ILE A 48 9.03 -7.42 -4.87
C ILE A 48 8.81 -8.87 -5.32
N PRO A 49 9.83 -9.73 -5.29
CA PRO A 49 9.66 -11.15 -5.53
C PRO A 49 8.69 -11.81 -4.54
N GLY A 50 7.82 -12.68 -5.04
CA GLY A 50 6.88 -13.43 -4.22
C GLY A 50 7.60 -14.31 -3.19
N GLY A 51 7.12 -14.29 -1.95
CA GLY A 51 7.70 -15.05 -0.83
C GLY A 51 8.90 -14.38 -0.14
N GLU A 52 9.42 -13.28 -0.67
CA GLU A 52 10.65 -12.64 -0.20
C GLU A 52 10.44 -11.17 0.19
N ALA A 53 9.77 -10.94 1.32
CA ALA A 53 9.39 -9.60 1.80
C ALA A 53 10.57 -8.62 2.00
N SER A 54 11.78 -9.14 2.17
CA SER A 54 13.00 -8.35 2.40
C SER A 54 13.89 -8.23 1.16
N SER A 55 13.45 -8.72 0.01
CA SER A 55 14.24 -8.68 -1.22
C SER A 55 14.20 -7.29 -1.87
N ALA A 56 15.14 -7.06 -2.78
CA ALA A 56 15.15 -5.84 -3.57
C ALA A 56 13.90 -5.78 -4.48
N ALA A 57 13.39 -4.57 -4.69
CA ALA A 57 12.27 -4.33 -5.58
C ALA A 57 12.63 -4.67 -7.03
N LEU A 58 11.74 -5.40 -7.69
CA LEU A 58 11.76 -5.65 -9.14
C LEU A 58 11.30 -4.40 -9.91
N VAL A 59 10.33 -3.69 -9.35
CA VAL A 59 9.80 -2.43 -9.89
C VAL A 59 9.60 -1.45 -8.75
N THR A 60 10.04 -0.22 -8.94
CA THR A 60 9.77 0.90 -8.04
C THR A 60 9.00 1.95 -8.82
N PHE A 61 7.89 2.40 -8.26
CA PHE A 61 7.09 3.47 -8.86
C PHE A 61 7.44 4.81 -8.22
N ASP A 62 7.05 5.90 -8.89
CA ASP A 62 7.10 7.23 -8.30
C ASP A 62 6.21 7.33 -7.06
N THR A 63 6.45 8.35 -6.24
CA THR A 63 5.63 8.63 -5.06
C THR A 63 4.17 8.88 -5.44
N GLN A 64 3.25 8.25 -4.72
CA GLN A 64 1.81 8.40 -4.97
C GLN A 64 1.14 9.15 -3.83
N SER A 65 0.22 10.05 -4.16
CA SER A 65 -0.71 10.66 -3.20
C SER A 65 -2.06 9.95 -3.17
N ALA A 66 -2.43 9.30 -4.28
CA ALA A 66 -3.62 8.46 -4.40
C ALA A 66 -3.37 7.06 -3.82
N THR A 67 -4.46 6.31 -3.61
CA THR A 67 -4.44 4.92 -3.14
C THR A 67 -4.60 3.89 -4.27
N THR A 68 -4.51 4.35 -5.52
CA THR A 68 -4.61 3.52 -6.72
C THR A 68 -3.58 3.95 -7.75
N TYR A 69 -2.99 3.00 -8.47
CA TYR A 69 -2.05 3.27 -9.55
C TYR A 69 -2.24 2.27 -10.69
N THR A 70 -2.35 2.75 -11.93
CA THR A 70 -2.43 1.88 -13.10
C THR A 70 -1.03 1.64 -13.65
N TRP A 71 -0.63 0.38 -13.67
CA TRP A 71 0.66 -0.07 -14.16
C TRP A 71 0.49 -0.93 -15.40
N THR A 72 1.26 -0.65 -16.46
CA THR A 72 1.41 -1.57 -17.59
C THR A 72 2.49 -2.58 -17.23
N VAL A 73 2.10 -3.84 -17.04
CA VAL A 73 2.99 -4.90 -16.56
C VAL A 73 4.16 -5.08 -17.54
N ASN A 74 5.36 -4.74 -17.07
CA ASN A 74 6.61 -4.88 -17.81
C ASN A 74 7.52 -5.99 -17.24
N LEU A 75 6.95 -6.90 -16.45
CA LEU A 75 7.62 -8.11 -15.99
C LEU A 75 7.40 -9.24 -17.00
N ALA A 76 8.45 -9.99 -17.29
CA ALA A 76 8.37 -11.15 -18.15
C ALA A 76 7.44 -12.22 -17.56
N SER A 77 6.68 -12.89 -18.41
CA SER A 77 5.88 -14.06 -18.02
C SER A 77 6.72 -15.09 -17.24
N GLY A 78 6.16 -15.64 -16.16
CA GLY A 78 6.84 -16.58 -15.26
C GLY A 78 7.54 -15.93 -14.06
N THR A 79 7.57 -14.59 -13.98
CA THR A 79 8.02 -13.89 -12.77
C THR A 79 6.99 -14.05 -11.64
N ASN A 80 7.45 -14.43 -10.44
CA ASN A 80 6.60 -14.54 -9.25
C ASN A 80 6.73 -13.27 -8.41
N VAL A 81 5.60 -12.68 -8.06
CA VAL A 81 5.46 -11.43 -7.29
C VAL A 81 4.36 -11.54 -6.25
#